data_AF-A0A398CRR1-F1
#
_entry.id   AF-A0A398CRR1-F1
#
_cell.length_a   1.000
_cell.length_b   1.000
_cell.length_c   1.000
_cell.angle_alpha   90.00
_cell.angle_beta   90.00
_cell.angle_gamma   90.00
#
_symmetry.space_group_name_H-M   'P 1'
#
loop_
_entity.id
_entity.type
_entity.pdbx_description
1 polymer ?
#
loop_
_entity_poly.entity_id
_entity_poly.type
_entity_poly.pdbx_seq_one_letter_code
_entity_poly.pdbx_strand_id
1 'polypeptide(L)'
;MKKISRIAAHGIGYRSMAVRADGTLWSWGIGYTGDGTKWDRTSPVGIRSFDKEIIDKDPIFVEIDGTTLQFEQPPITLNKRTLVPLRAIFEALGADLKWNSTTSTITANKGAITIELVIGSSTALLNGKHVSLDAPPTIRNNYTLVPVRFIGEALGADVHWDENNKTVILKTA
;
A
#
# COMPACT_ATOMS: atom_id res chain seq x y z
N MET A 1 -5.12 3.12 30.22
CA MET A 1 -4.81 1.72 29.83
C MET A 1 -4.56 1.67 28.34
N LYS A 2 -3.53 0.96 27.86
CA LYS A 2 -3.29 0.76 26.41
C LYS A 2 -4.36 -0.19 25.86
N LYS A 3 -5.07 0.23 24.80
CA LYS A 3 -6.23 -0.47 24.23
C LYS A 3 -5.77 -1.55 23.24
N ILE A 4 -6.38 -2.74 23.32
CA ILE A 4 -6.19 -3.80 22.31
C ILE A 4 -7.09 -3.46 21.12
N SER A 5 -6.54 -3.53 19.90
CA SER A 5 -7.28 -3.18 18.68
C SER A 5 -7.83 -4.40 17.96
N ARG A 6 -7.11 -5.53 17.97
CA ARG A 6 -7.52 -6.79 17.32
C ARG A 6 -7.00 -8.00 18.11
N ILE A 7 -7.82 -9.04 18.23
CA ILE A 7 -7.47 -10.31 18.89
C ILE A 7 -7.66 -11.44 17.89
N ALA A 8 -6.67 -12.32 17.78
CA ALA A 8 -6.78 -13.57 17.04
C ALA A 8 -6.51 -14.74 18.00
N ALA A 9 -7.52 -15.59 18.22
CA ALA A 9 -7.39 -16.83 18.97
C ALA A 9 -7.56 -18.00 18.00
N HIS A 10 -6.56 -18.90 17.93
CA HIS A 10 -6.67 -20.12 17.14
C HIS A 10 -7.08 -21.29 18.04
N GLY A 11 -8.26 -21.85 17.77
CA GLY A 11 -8.90 -22.87 18.60
C GLY A 11 -8.49 -24.30 18.25
N ILE A 12 -7.32 -24.72 18.76
CA ILE A 12 -6.98 -26.06 19.29
C ILE A 12 -5.59 -25.93 19.90
N GLY A 13 -5.51 -25.20 21.00
CA GLY A 13 -4.24 -24.92 21.67
C GLY A 13 -4.44 -23.78 22.65
N TYR A 14 -3.93 -23.94 23.86
CA TYR A 14 -4.05 -22.99 24.97
C TYR A 14 -3.24 -21.71 24.72
N ARG A 15 -3.37 -21.06 23.56
CA ARG A 15 -2.58 -19.91 23.10
C ARG A 15 -3.46 -18.81 22.55
N SER A 16 -3.03 -17.57 22.74
CA SER A 16 -3.74 -16.38 22.27
C SER A 16 -2.74 -15.36 21.78
N MET A 17 -3.14 -14.59 20.75
CA MET A 17 -2.36 -13.49 20.20
C MET A 17 -3.23 -12.24 20.05
N ALA A 18 -2.65 -11.07 20.24
CA ALA A 18 -3.33 -9.80 20.08
C ALA A 18 -2.40 -8.73 19.54
N VAL A 19 -2.95 -7.82 18.74
CA VAL A 19 -2.27 -6.59 18.31
C VAL A 19 -2.82 -5.43 19.13
N ARG A 20 -1.93 -4.66 19.76
CA ARG A 20 -2.30 -3.43 20.47
C ARG A 20 -2.52 -2.29 19.48
N ALA A 21 -3.24 -1.26 19.92
CA ALA A 21 -3.42 -0.04 19.13
C ALA A 21 -2.10 0.67 18.75
N ASP A 22 -1.01 0.39 19.46
CA ASP A 22 0.33 0.90 19.13
C ASP A 22 1.10 0.02 18.12
N GLY A 23 0.45 -0.98 17.53
CA GLY A 23 1.02 -1.88 16.52
C GLY A 23 1.80 -3.06 17.12
N THR A 24 2.01 -3.11 18.44
CA THR A 24 2.78 -4.19 19.05
C THR A 24 2.00 -5.50 19.09
N LEU A 25 2.66 -6.61 18.73
CA LEU A 25 2.13 -7.97 18.81
C LEU A 25 2.40 -8.55 20.21
N TRP A 26 1.38 -9.16 20.79
CA TRP A 26 1.42 -9.80 22.11
C TRP A 26 0.90 -11.23 21.99
N SER A 27 1.43 -12.13 22.81
CA SER A 27 0.90 -13.48 22.93
C SER A 27 0.91 -13.96 24.38
N TRP A 28 0.08 -14.95 24.69
CA TRP A 28 0.06 -15.64 25.97
C TRP A 28 -0.47 -17.05 25.78
N GLY A 29 -0.31 -17.89 26.80
CA GLY A 29 -0.73 -19.28 26.77
C GLY A 29 0.35 -20.26 27.16
N ILE A 30 0.11 -21.53 26.84
CA ILE A 30 0.96 -22.67 27.16
C ILE A 30 1.95 -22.96 26.02
N GLY A 31 3.21 -23.17 26.37
CA GLY A 31 4.32 -23.48 25.47
C GLY A 31 4.96 -22.24 24.83
N TYR A 32 5.52 -22.41 23.62
CA TYR A 32 6.20 -21.34 22.90
C TYR A 32 5.23 -20.21 22.54
N THR A 33 5.42 -19.06 23.16
CA THR A 33 4.67 -17.82 22.94
C THR A 33 5.25 -16.98 21.80
N GLY A 34 6.49 -17.25 21.37
CA GLY A 34 7.15 -16.54 20.27
C GLY A 34 7.98 -15.33 20.70
N ASP A 35 8.12 -15.07 22.00
CA ASP A 35 8.99 -14.02 22.57
C ASP A 35 10.43 -14.52 22.84
N GLY A 36 10.74 -15.75 22.42
CA GLY A 36 12.01 -16.44 22.69
C GLY A 36 12.02 -17.25 23.99
N THR A 37 10.95 -17.19 24.80
CA THR A 37 10.81 -18.03 25.99
C THR A 37 10.08 -19.35 25.67
N LYS A 38 10.41 -20.40 26.41
CA LYS A 38 9.88 -21.77 26.22
C LYS A 38 8.83 -22.18 27.25
N TRP A 39 8.37 -21.23 28.06
CA TRP A 39 7.56 -21.47 29.26
C TRP A 39 6.20 -20.81 29.14
N ASP A 40 5.24 -21.37 29.88
CA ASP A 40 3.88 -20.87 29.93
C ASP A 40 3.82 -19.41 30.42
N ARG A 41 2.88 -18.66 29.86
CA ARG A 41 2.60 -17.27 30.19
C ARG A 41 1.10 -17.12 30.39
N THR A 42 0.68 -16.84 31.62
CA THR A 42 -0.73 -16.53 31.93
C THR A 42 -1.08 -15.05 31.72
N SER A 43 -0.06 -14.20 31.55
CA SER A 43 -0.20 -12.80 31.20
C SER A 43 0.35 -12.53 29.79
N PRO A 44 -0.25 -11.61 29.01
CA PRO A 44 0.27 -11.19 27.72
C PRO A 44 1.75 -10.82 27.81
N VAL A 45 2.58 -11.37 26.92
CA VAL A 45 3.97 -10.99 26.72
C VAL A 45 4.15 -10.39 25.33
N GLY A 46 4.94 -9.32 25.24
CA GLY A 46 5.24 -8.66 23.97
C GLY A 46 6.15 -9.53 23.13
N ILE A 47 5.77 -9.77 21.87
CA ILE A 47 6.64 -10.40 20.90
C ILE A 47 7.59 -9.35 20.39
N ARG A 48 8.90 -9.65 20.48
CA ARG A 48 9.94 -8.71 20.08
C ARG A 48 9.79 -8.40 18.58
N SER A 49 9.24 -7.23 18.29
CA SER A 49 9.33 -6.62 16.97
C SER A 49 10.75 -6.06 16.86
N PHE A 50 11.44 -6.36 15.76
CA PHE A 50 12.74 -5.75 15.50
C PHE A 50 12.50 -4.26 15.26
N ASP A 51 13.29 -3.39 15.91
CA ASP A 51 13.12 -1.92 15.96
C ASP A 51 13.12 -1.22 14.57
N LYS A 52 13.14 -1.98 13.48
CA LYS A 52 13.18 -1.54 12.08
C LYS A 52 12.05 -2.03 11.20
N GLU A 53 11.08 -2.79 11.70
CA GLU A 53 9.82 -2.90 10.97
C GLU A 53 9.00 -1.67 11.27
N ILE A 54 9.06 -0.70 10.35
CA ILE A 54 8.05 0.34 10.26
C ILE A 54 6.74 -0.41 10.04
N ILE A 55 5.99 -0.71 11.11
CA ILE A 55 4.56 -0.93 11.00
C ILE A 55 4.04 0.44 10.58
N ASP A 56 3.93 0.64 9.26
CA ASP A 56 3.38 1.85 8.70
C ASP A 56 2.02 2.02 9.37
N LYS A 57 1.88 3.13 10.11
CA LYS A 57 0.92 3.20 11.22
C LYS A 57 -0.53 3.03 10.77
N ASP A 58 -0.78 3.10 9.46
CA ASP A 58 -2.02 2.76 8.80
C ASP A 58 -1.68 2.23 7.40
N PRO A 59 -1.72 0.90 7.15
CA PRO A 59 -1.48 0.37 5.81
C PRO A 59 -2.54 0.95 4.85
N ILE A 60 -2.08 1.43 3.71
CA ILE A 60 -2.95 1.97 2.67
C ILE A 60 -3.33 0.83 1.73
N PHE A 61 -4.63 0.63 1.57
CA PHE A 61 -5.17 -0.34 0.62
C PHE A 61 -5.58 0.34 -0.67
N VAL A 62 -5.61 -0.42 -1.75
CA VAL A 62 -6.18 0.02 -3.03
C VAL A 62 -7.15 -1.03 -3.49
N GLU A 63 -8.34 -0.59 -3.90
CA GLU A 63 -9.40 -1.42 -4.42
C GLU A 63 -9.77 -0.94 -5.83
N ILE A 64 -9.94 -1.88 -6.77
CA ILE A 64 -10.48 -1.62 -8.10
C ILE A 64 -11.71 -2.50 -8.27
N ASP A 65 -12.88 -1.88 -8.50
CA ASP A 65 -14.16 -2.57 -8.75
C ASP A 65 -14.50 -3.64 -7.70
N GLY A 66 -14.30 -3.31 -6.41
CA GLY A 66 -14.56 -4.24 -5.30
C GLY A 66 -13.41 -5.21 -4.98
N THR A 67 -12.35 -5.23 -5.80
CA THR A 67 -11.21 -6.13 -5.61
C THR A 67 -10.02 -5.39 -5.01
N THR A 68 -9.60 -5.78 -3.80
CA THR A 68 -8.39 -5.23 -3.16
C THR A 68 -7.14 -5.74 -3.87
N LEU A 69 -6.27 -4.83 -4.32
CA LEU A 69 -5.00 -5.14 -4.95
C LEU A 69 -3.94 -5.49 -3.92
N GLN A 70 -3.11 -6.47 -4.28
CA GLN A 70 -1.90 -6.83 -3.56
C GLN A 70 -0.69 -6.18 -4.22
N PHE A 71 0.23 -5.67 -3.40
CA PHE A 71 1.41 -4.99 -3.89
C PHE A 71 2.68 -5.63 -3.31
N GLU A 72 3.70 -5.78 -4.16
CA GLU A 72 5.03 -6.20 -3.71
C GLU A 72 5.70 -5.16 -2.81
N GLN A 73 5.37 -3.87 -3.03
CA GLN A 73 5.71 -2.77 -2.13
C GLN A 73 4.42 -2.08 -1.66
N PRO A 74 4.22 -1.87 -0.35
CA PRO A 74 3.03 -1.18 0.12
C PRO A 74 2.89 0.22 -0.52
N PRO A 75 1.67 0.66 -0.84
CA PRO A 75 1.40 2.06 -1.14
C PRO A 75 1.84 2.97 -0.01
N ILE A 76 2.28 4.18 -0.33
CA ILE A 76 2.75 5.16 0.65
C ILE A 76 1.98 6.47 0.50
N THR A 77 1.97 7.29 1.55
CA THR A 77 1.57 8.69 1.43
C THR A 77 2.79 9.57 1.30
N LEU A 78 2.86 10.38 0.24
CA LEU A 78 3.83 11.45 0.07
C LEU A 78 3.08 12.77 -0.14
N ASN A 79 3.35 13.78 0.69
CA ASN A 79 2.70 15.10 0.60
C ASN A 79 1.16 15.03 0.57
N LYS A 80 0.54 14.17 1.39
CA LYS A 80 -0.92 13.92 1.43
C LYS A 80 -1.48 13.28 0.15
N ARG A 81 -0.63 12.71 -0.71
CA ARG A 81 -1.03 11.97 -1.92
C ARG A 81 -0.61 10.52 -1.80
N THR A 82 -1.50 9.62 -2.15
CA THR A 82 -1.20 8.19 -2.19
C THR A 82 -0.40 7.86 -3.44
N LEU A 83 0.77 7.29 -3.23
CA LEU A 83 1.63 6.74 -4.26
C LEU A 83 1.57 5.22 -4.20
N VAL A 84 1.42 4.60 -5.36
CA VAL A 84 1.21 3.16 -5.52
C VAL A 84 2.25 2.60 -6.49
N PRO A 85 2.72 1.35 -6.31
CA PRO A 85 3.58 0.70 -7.29
C PRO A 85 2.95 0.71 -8.67
N LEU A 86 3.72 1.22 -9.63
CA LEU A 86 3.32 1.45 -11.02
C LEU A 86 2.64 0.21 -11.62
N ARG A 87 3.32 -0.93 -11.58
CA ARG A 87 2.96 -2.12 -12.34
C ARG A 87 1.54 -2.62 -12.05
N ALA A 88 1.22 -2.80 -10.77
CA ALA A 88 -0.03 -3.40 -10.35
C ALA A 88 -1.27 -2.57 -10.78
N ILE A 89 -1.18 -1.24 -10.76
CA ILE A 89 -2.31 -0.37 -11.12
C ILE A 89 -2.54 -0.35 -12.63
N PHE A 90 -1.48 -0.20 -13.42
CA PHE A 90 -1.61 -0.16 -14.87
C PHE A 90 -2.03 -1.52 -15.44
N GLU A 91 -1.51 -2.63 -14.89
CA GLU A 91 -1.98 -3.97 -15.26
C GLU A 91 -3.46 -4.17 -14.90
N ALA A 92 -3.87 -3.82 -13.67
CA ALA A 92 -5.25 -3.95 -13.24
C ALA A 92 -6.22 -3.06 -14.04
N LEU A 93 -5.75 -1.90 -14.53
CA LEU A 93 -6.53 -1.01 -15.38
C LEU A 93 -6.41 -1.31 -16.88
N GLY A 94 -5.69 -2.37 -17.27
CA GLY A 94 -5.58 -2.84 -18.66
C GLY A 94 -4.72 -1.95 -19.57
N ALA A 95 -3.64 -1.39 -19.04
CA ALA A 95 -2.73 -0.50 -19.76
C ALA A 95 -1.34 -1.14 -19.94
N ASP A 96 -0.79 -0.99 -21.15
CA ASP A 96 0.55 -1.44 -21.50
C ASP A 96 1.62 -0.45 -21.04
N LEU A 97 2.67 -0.95 -20.39
CA LEU A 97 3.75 -0.13 -19.84
C LEU A 97 5.05 -0.25 -20.65
N LYS A 98 5.71 0.89 -20.88
CA LYS A 98 7.08 0.98 -21.38
C LYS A 98 7.91 1.87 -20.46
N TRP A 99 9.12 1.44 -20.17
CA TRP A 99 10.10 2.21 -19.40
C TRP A 99 11.27 2.61 -20.29
N ASN A 100 11.61 3.89 -20.27
CA ASN A 100 12.82 4.43 -20.86
C ASN A 100 13.79 4.81 -19.75
N SER A 101 14.87 4.03 -19.61
CA SER A 101 15.89 4.24 -18.59
C SER A 101 16.75 5.49 -18.83
N THR A 102 16.96 5.89 -20.08
CA THR A 102 17.77 7.06 -20.43
C THR A 102 17.12 8.36 -19.99
N THR A 103 15.80 8.46 -20.16
CA THR A 103 15.02 9.66 -19.81
C THR A 103 14.26 9.52 -18.50
N SER A 104 14.37 8.37 -17.81
CA SER A 104 13.57 8.02 -16.63
C SER A 104 12.07 8.25 -16.87
N THR A 105 11.59 7.82 -18.03
CA THR A 105 10.22 8.04 -18.48
C THR A 105 9.43 6.76 -18.51
N ILE A 106 8.23 6.80 -17.96
CA ILE A 106 7.22 5.76 -18.04
C ILE A 106 6.23 6.20 -19.10
N THR A 107 5.95 5.33 -20.07
CA THR A 107 4.86 5.52 -21.03
C THR A 107 3.84 4.42 -20.81
N ALA A 108 2.60 4.78 -20.56
CA ALA A 108 1.50 3.86 -20.44
C ALA A 108 0.47 4.08 -21.54
N ASN A 109 -0.05 3.00 -22.13
CA ASN A 109 -1.04 3.07 -23.21
C ASN A 109 -2.26 2.22 -22.89
N LYS A 110 -3.46 2.79 -23.08
CA LYS A 110 -4.74 2.06 -23.00
C LYS A 110 -5.67 2.58 -24.10
N GLY A 111 -5.85 1.79 -25.16
CA GLY A 111 -6.60 2.23 -26.34
C GLY A 111 -5.98 3.50 -26.94
N ALA A 112 -6.76 4.60 -26.96
CA ALA A 112 -6.30 5.91 -27.44
C ALA A 112 -5.62 6.78 -26.37
N ILE A 113 -5.57 6.32 -25.12
CA ILE A 113 -5.01 7.05 -23.99
C ILE A 113 -3.51 6.75 -23.89
N THR A 114 -2.68 7.79 -23.93
CA THR A 114 -1.24 7.71 -23.68
C THR A 114 -0.87 8.62 -22.52
N ILE A 115 -0.22 8.04 -21.52
CA ILE A 115 0.26 8.75 -20.33
C ILE A 115 1.78 8.69 -20.32
N GLU A 116 2.45 9.83 -20.19
CA GLU A 116 3.91 9.89 -19.99
C GLU A 116 4.25 10.57 -18.67
N LEU A 117 5.08 9.89 -17.89
CA LEU A 117 5.49 10.28 -16.55
C LEU A 117 7.01 10.26 -16.48
N VAL A 118 7.62 11.37 -16.05
CA VAL A 118 9.06 11.45 -15.80
C VAL A 118 9.30 11.38 -14.29
N ILE A 119 10.21 10.52 -13.85
CA ILE A 119 10.56 10.41 -12.42
C ILE A 119 11.02 11.78 -11.89
N GLY A 120 10.45 12.18 -10.75
CA GLY A 120 10.74 13.45 -10.09
C GLY A 120 10.03 14.67 -10.68
N SER A 121 9.40 14.56 -11.85
CA SER A 121 8.65 15.65 -12.47
C SER A 121 7.25 15.78 -11.87
N SER A 122 6.84 17.02 -11.56
CA SER A 122 5.45 17.35 -11.20
C SER A 122 4.58 17.68 -12.43
N THR A 123 5.08 17.38 -13.62
CA THR A 123 4.38 17.54 -14.90
C THR A 123 4.39 16.20 -15.65
N ALA A 124 3.22 15.80 -16.14
CA ALA A 124 2.99 14.63 -16.97
C ALA A 124 2.47 15.05 -18.36
N LEU A 125 2.48 14.11 -19.30
CA LEU A 125 1.72 14.23 -20.55
C LEU A 125 0.53 13.28 -20.51
N LEU A 126 -0.65 13.78 -20.87
CA LEU A 126 -1.84 12.99 -21.16
C LEU A 126 -2.25 13.28 -22.59
N ASN A 127 -2.14 12.28 -23.46
CA ASN A 127 -2.38 12.41 -24.90
C ASN A 127 -1.58 13.56 -25.53
N GLY A 128 -0.31 13.71 -25.12
CA GLY A 128 0.59 14.78 -25.56
C GLY A 128 0.36 16.16 -24.92
N LYS A 129 -0.68 16.34 -24.10
CA LYS A 129 -0.94 17.59 -23.39
C LYS A 129 -0.31 17.59 -22.00
N HIS A 130 0.33 18.69 -21.63
CA HIS A 130 0.91 18.88 -20.29
C HIS A 130 -0.18 18.95 -19.21
N VAL A 131 -0.01 18.17 -18.15
CA VAL A 131 -0.89 18.15 -16.96
C VAL A 131 -0.02 18.21 -15.71
N SER A 132 -0.44 18.97 -14.71
CA SER A 132 0.25 19.04 -13.41
C SER A 132 -0.13 17.87 -12.53
N LEU A 133 0.86 17.31 -11.83
CA LEU A 133 0.69 16.27 -10.84
C LEU A 133 0.77 16.85 -9.44
N ASP A 134 -0.12 16.41 -8.56
CA ASP A 134 -0.08 16.76 -7.15
C ASP A 134 1.14 16.18 -6.40
N ALA A 135 1.71 15.10 -6.93
CA ALA A 135 2.93 14.49 -6.42
C ALA A 135 3.73 13.92 -7.61
N PRO A 136 5.06 14.05 -7.61
CA PRO A 136 5.87 13.48 -8.68
C PRO A 136 5.91 11.94 -8.58
N PRO A 137 6.06 11.22 -9.71
CA PRO A 137 6.49 9.83 -9.70
C PRO A 137 7.85 9.70 -9.00
N THR A 138 8.02 8.71 -8.13
CA THR A 138 9.27 8.54 -7.36
C THR A 138 9.74 7.09 -7.37
N ILE A 139 11.03 6.88 -7.14
CA ILE A 139 11.58 5.55 -6.91
C ILE A 139 11.87 5.37 -5.42
N ARG A 140 11.35 4.29 -4.84
CA ARG A 140 11.57 3.87 -3.45
C ARG A 140 11.83 2.38 -3.44
N ASN A 141 12.90 1.93 -2.77
CA ASN A 141 13.28 0.51 -2.69
C ASN A 141 13.31 -0.21 -4.05
N ASN A 142 13.75 0.48 -5.09
CA ASN A 142 13.79 0.00 -6.48
C ASN A 142 12.40 -0.17 -7.16
N TYR A 143 11.31 0.28 -6.53
CA TYR A 143 9.99 0.34 -7.15
C TYR A 143 9.63 1.77 -7.54
N THR A 144 9.09 1.92 -8.75
CA THR A 144 8.48 3.15 -9.21
C THR A 144 7.08 3.29 -8.62
N LEU A 145 6.86 4.38 -7.91
CA LEU A 145 5.59 4.74 -7.30
C LEU A 145 4.99 5.96 -8.01
N VAL A 146 3.70 5.90 -8.29
CA VAL A 146 2.97 6.92 -9.05
C VAL A 146 1.71 7.40 -8.30
N PRO A 147 1.24 8.63 -8.52
CA PRO A 147 0.02 9.14 -7.87
C PRO A 147 -1.21 8.40 -8.37
N VAL A 148 -1.79 7.54 -7.52
CA VAL A 148 -2.91 6.65 -7.90
C VAL A 148 -4.10 7.39 -8.51
N ARG A 149 -4.40 8.58 -7.98
CA ARG A 149 -5.52 9.40 -8.45
C ARG A 149 -5.34 9.81 -9.91
N PHE A 150 -4.19 10.38 -10.24
CA PHE A 150 -3.91 10.80 -11.61
C PHE A 150 -3.99 9.63 -12.57
N ILE A 151 -3.41 8.47 -12.20
CA ILE A 151 -3.46 7.28 -13.06
C ILE A 151 -4.89 6.77 -13.25
N GLY A 152 -5.65 6.63 -12.16
CA GLY A 152 -7.03 6.17 -12.20
C GLY A 152 -7.90 7.07 -13.07
N GLU A 153 -7.91 8.36 -12.79
CA GLU A 153 -8.71 9.35 -13.54
C GLU A 153 -8.30 9.41 -15.02
N ALA A 154 -6.99 9.41 -15.30
CA ALA A 154 -6.49 9.43 -16.68
C ALA A 154 -6.92 8.19 -17.48
N LEU A 155 -7.10 7.03 -16.82
CA LEU A 155 -7.54 5.77 -17.45
C LEU A 155 -9.06 5.56 -17.37
N GLY A 156 -9.81 6.58 -16.93
CA GLY A 156 -11.28 6.60 -16.91
C GLY A 156 -11.91 6.04 -15.64
N ALA A 157 -11.14 5.81 -14.58
CA ALA A 157 -11.67 5.38 -13.29
C ALA A 157 -12.03 6.59 -12.41
N ASP A 158 -13.13 6.46 -11.67
CA ASP A 158 -13.50 7.37 -10.60
C ASP A 158 -12.76 7.00 -9.31
N VAL A 159 -12.08 7.97 -8.68
CA VAL A 159 -11.14 7.70 -7.57
C VAL A 159 -11.57 8.36 -6.27
N HIS A 160 -11.85 7.55 -5.27
CA HIS A 160 -12.32 7.97 -3.95
C HIS A 160 -11.37 7.51 -2.84
N TRP A 161 -11.28 8.30 -1.77
CA TRP A 161 -10.56 7.93 -0.56
C TRP A 161 -11.54 7.59 0.54
N ASP A 162 -11.44 6.36 1.07
CA ASP A 162 -12.13 5.93 2.27
C ASP A 162 -11.21 6.11 3.48
N GLU A 163 -11.48 7.16 4.26
CA GLU A 163 -10.72 7.51 5.45
C GLU A 163 -10.82 6.46 6.57
N ASN A 164 -11.98 5.78 6.68
CA ASN A 164 -12.22 4.82 7.76
C ASN A 164 -11.43 3.53 7.50
N ASN A 165 -11.38 3.10 6.23
CA ASN A 165 -10.70 1.88 5.82
C ASN A 165 -9.30 2.12 5.26
N LYS A 166 -8.83 3.38 5.21
CA LYS A 166 -7.53 3.79 4.64
C LYS A 166 -7.33 3.21 3.23
N THR A 167 -8.39 3.28 2.43
CA THR A 167 -8.46 2.61 1.12
C THR A 167 -8.68 3.62 0.01
N VAL A 168 -7.86 3.53 -1.04
CA VAL A 168 -8.14 4.19 -2.32
C VAL A 168 -9.06 3.29 -3.12
N ILE A 169 -10.27 3.75 -3.42
CA ILE A 169 -11.26 3.01 -4.20
C ILE A 169 -11.27 3.58 -5.61
N LEU A 170 -11.05 2.73 -6.60
CA LEU A 170 -11.19 3.04 -8.02
C LEU A 170 -12.41 2.29 -8.56
N LYS A 171 -13.28 3.02 -9.27
CA LYS A 171 -14.41 2.43 -10.00
C LYS A 171 -14.26 2.70 -11.48
N THR A 172 -14.19 1.64 -12.27
CA THR A 172 -14.21 1.76 -13.74
C THR A 172 -15.66 1.88 -14.22
N ALA A 173 -15.87 2.60 -15.33
CA ALA A 173 -17.20 2.83 -15.92
C ALA A 173 -17.66 1.66 -16.80
#